data_AF-A0A3B1JE98-F1
#
_entry.id   AF-A0A3B1JE98-F1
#
_cell.length_a   1.000
_cell.length_b   1.000
_cell.length_c   1.000
_cell.angle_alpha   90.00
_cell.angle_beta   90.00
_cell.angle_gamma   90.00
#
_symmetry.space_group_name_H-M   'P 1'
#
loop_
_entity.id
_entity.type
_entity.pdbx_description
1 polymer ?
#
loop_
_entity_poly.entity_id
_entity_poly.type
_entity_poly.pdbx_seq_one_letter_code
_entity_poly.pdbx_strand_id
1 'polypeptide(L)' 'LSTGNNRPPGGLAEALNEYLSCRSYLAGYGPTQADAEAFKLLCGPPNQRHAHALRWYRHIAALLPQMNGQAADSSCE' A
#
# COMPACT_ATOMS: atom_id res chain seq x y z
N LEU A 1 -5.49 -30.28 8.99
CA LEU A 1 -5.14 -29.36 7.88
C LEU A 1 -4.86 -27.99 8.48
N SER A 2 -3.69 -27.79 9.07
CA SER A 2 -3.28 -26.45 9.53
C SER A 2 -2.65 -25.74 8.36
N THR A 3 -3.37 -24.82 7.76
CA THR A 3 -2.87 -23.87 6.77
C THR A 3 -1.74 -23.10 7.43
N GLY A 4 -0.51 -23.57 7.22
CA GLY A 4 0.69 -22.96 7.74
C GLY A 4 0.76 -21.55 7.21
N ASN A 5 0.82 -20.59 8.13
CA ASN A 5 0.99 -19.18 7.83
C ASN A 5 2.23 -19.00 6.94
N ASN A 6 2.02 -18.86 5.63
CA ASN A 6 3.00 -18.37 4.65
C ASN A 6 3.23 -16.87 4.87
N ARG A 7 3.51 -16.47 6.12
CA ARG A 7 4.03 -15.14 6.39
C ARG A 7 5.50 -15.19 5.98
N PRO A 8 5.95 -14.43 4.98
CA PRO A 8 7.35 -14.37 4.64
C PRO A 8 8.17 -14.05 5.90
N PRO A 9 9.39 -14.60 6.04
CA PRO A 9 10.20 -14.46 7.26
C PRO A 9 10.60 -13.00 7.57
N GLY A 10 10.40 -12.09 6.62
CA GLY A 10 10.47 -10.64 6.79
C GLY A 10 9.10 -10.05 7.15
N GLY A 11 9.05 -9.13 8.10
CA GLY A 11 7.80 -8.47 8.52
C GLY A 11 7.01 -7.85 7.36
N LEU A 12 5.76 -7.43 7.61
CA LEU A 12 4.85 -6.89 6.58
C LEU A 12 5.53 -5.88 5.64
N ALA A 13 6.37 -4.99 6.17
CA ALA A 13 7.10 -3.99 5.39
C ALA A 13 8.11 -4.58 4.41
N GLU A 14 8.76 -5.69 4.76
CA GLU A 14 9.76 -6.37 3.93
C GLU A 14 9.07 -7.15 2.80
N ALA A 15 8.01 -7.89 3.12
CA ALA A 15 7.16 -8.54 2.13
C ALA A 15 6.61 -7.54 1.09
N LEU A 16 6.16 -6.38 1.58
CA LEU A 16 5.65 -5.31 0.75
C LEU A 16 6.74 -4.68 -0.12
N ASN A 17 7.96 -4.53 0.42
CA ASN A 17 9.10 -4.01 -0.33
C ASN A 17 9.43 -4.89 -1.54
N GLU A 18 9.51 -6.21 -1.32
CA GLU A 18 9.79 -7.16 -2.39
C GLU A 18 8.69 -7.18 -3.44
N TYR A 19 7.43 -7.10 -3.02
CA TYR A 19 6.30 -7.03 -3.94
C TYR A 19 6.31 -5.76 -4.80
N LEU A 20 6.62 -4.62 -4.20
CA LEU A 20 6.66 -3.30 -4.86
C LEU A 20 7.99 -3.01 -5.58
N SER A 21 8.91 -3.96 -5.60
CA SER A 21 10.14 -3.87 -6.40
C SER A 21 9.81 -3.83 -7.90
N CYS A 22 8.88 -4.69 -8.34
CA CYS A 22 8.42 -4.80 -9.72
C CYS A 22 7.05 -4.14 -9.96
N ARG A 23 6.44 -3.54 -8.93
CA ARG A 23 5.07 -3.01 -8.97
C ARG A 23 4.97 -1.65 -8.29
N SER A 24 4.13 -0.79 -8.82
CA SER A 24 3.90 0.55 -8.24
C SER A 24 2.78 0.56 -7.19
N TYR A 25 1.83 -0.37 -7.28
CA TYR A 25 0.63 -0.47 -6.43
C TYR A 25 0.32 -1.94 -6.11
N LEU A 26 -0.55 -2.16 -5.11
CA LEU A 26 -1.01 -3.50 -4.73
C LEU A 26 -2.00 -4.12 -5.72
N ALA A 27 -2.78 -3.30 -6.41
CA ALA A 27 -3.70 -3.74 -7.44
C ALA A 27 -3.86 -2.69 -8.54
N GLY A 28 -4.06 -3.15 -9.78
CA GLY A 28 -4.29 -2.25 -10.92
C GLY A 28 -3.10 -1.34 -11.24
N TYR A 29 -3.41 -0.18 -11.80
CA TYR A 29 -2.43 0.81 -12.28
C TYR A 29 -2.44 2.12 -11.46
N GLY A 30 -3.23 2.18 -10.39
CA GLY A 30 -3.41 3.38 -9.57
C GLY A 30 -3.69 3.02 -8.10
N PRO A 31 -3.84 4.02 -7.21
CA PRO A 31 -4.18 3.78 -5.82
C PRO A 31 -5.55 3.11 -5.70
N THR A 32 -5.62 1.99 -5.00
CA THR A 32 -6.86 1.23 -4.78
C THR A 32 -7.17 1.07 -3.29
N GLN A 33 -8.36 0.55 -2.98
CA GLN A 33 -8.74 0.24 -1.59
C GLN A 33 -7.76 -0.73 -0.91
N ALA A 34 -7.17 -1.66 -1.68
CA ALA A 34 -6.14 -2.57 -1.17
C ALA A 34 -4.92 -1.81 -0.65
N ASP A 35 -4.54 -0.72 -1.33
CA ASP A 35 -3.43 0.12 -0.89
C ASP A 35 -3.76 0.85 0.42
N ALA A 36 -4.99 1.34 0.58
CA ALA A 36 -5.44 1.99 1.80
C ALA A 36 -5.49 1.04 3.00
N GLU A 37 -5.90 -0.21 2.80
CA GLU A 37 -5.92 -1.25 3.84
C GLU A 37 -4.51 -1.64 4.27
N ALA A 38 -3.62 -1.90 3.31
CA ALA A 38 -2.22 -2.20 3.60
C ALA A 38 -1.51 -1.03 4.30
N PHE A 39 -1.84 0.21 3.92
CA PHE A 39 -1.29 1.41 4.54
C PHE A 39 -1.65 1.49 6.03
N LYS A 40 -2.91 1.18 6.39
CA LYS A 40 -3.38 1.16 7.79
C LYS A 40 -2.67 0.08 8.61
N LEU A 41 -2.35 -1.07 8.00
CA LEU A 41 -1.67 -2.18 8.68
C LEU A 41 -0.20 -1.89 9.02
N LEU A 42 0.44 -0.96 8.33
CA LEU A 42 1.84 -0.61 8.59
C LEU A 42 2.05 0.21 9.86
N CYS A 43 1.00 0.78 10.46
CA CYS A 43 1.01 1.65 11.65
C CYS A 43 1.97 2.88 11.59
N GLY A 44 2.77 3.03 10.53
CA GLY A 44 3.77 4.08 10.37
C GLY A 44 4.66 3.83 9.15
N PRO A 45 5.57 4.77 8.82
CA PRO A 45 6.43 4.67 7.66
C PRO A 45 7.44 3.51 7.79
N PRO A 46 7.63 2.70 6.72
CA PRO A 46 8.67 1.67 6.68
C PRO A 46 10.09 2.25 6.88
N ASN A 47 11.01 1.42 7.35
CA ASN A 47 12.44 1.77 7.42
C ASN A 47 12.99 2.11 6.02
N GLN A 48 13.96 3.02 5.93
CA GLN A 48 14.64 3.38 4.67
C GLN A 48 15.28 2.20 3.94
N ARG A 49 15.62 1.11 4.64
CA ARG A 49 16.06 -0.16 4.03
C ARG A 49 15.01 -0.75 3.07
N HIS A 50 13.73 -0.48 3.31
CA HIS A 50 12.61 -0.88 2.47
C HIS A 50 12.22 0.25 1.52
N ALA A 51 13.12 0.62 0.61
CA ALA A 51 12.97 1.79 -0.26
C ALA A 51 11.68 1.76 -1.11
N HIS A 52 11.29 0.58 -1.62
CA HIS A 52 10.08 0.44 -2.45
C HIS A 52 8.81 0.60 -1.61
N ALA A 53 8.78 -0.01 -0.42
CA ALA A 53 7.68 0.15 0.51
C ALA A 53 7.56 1.59 1.03
N LEU A 54 8.69 2.25 1.33
CA LEU A 54 8.70 3.64 1.80
C LEU A 54 8.23 4.61 0.71
N ARG A 55 8.67 4.43 -0.55
CA ARG A 55 8.20 5.21 -1.71
C ARG A 55 6.68 5.10 -1.83
N TRP A 56 6.16 3.88 -1.85
CA TRP A 56 4.73 3.63 -1.94
C TRP A 56 3.97 4.19 -0.73
N TYR A 57 4.47 4.02 0.49
CA TYR A 57 3.81 4.53 1.71
C TYR A 57 3.62 6.05 1.65
N ARG A 58 4.67 6.79 1.25
CA ARG A 58 4.60 8.26 1.08
C ARG A 58 3.60 8.65 -0.01
N HIS A 59 3.57 7.89 -1.10
CA HIS A 59 2.65 8.13 -2.21
C HIS A 59 1.19 7.92 -1.79
N ILE A 60 0.87 6.80 -1.15
CA ILE A 60 -0.48 6.51 -0.66
C ILE A 60 -0.90 7.52 0.43
N ALA A 61 0.02 7.91 1.33
CA ALA A 61 -0.27 8.95 2.33
C ALA A 61 -0.73 10.28 1.71
N ALA A 62 -0.13 10.69 0.58
CA ALA A 62 -0.51 11.90 -0.14
C ALA A 62 -1.83 11.74 -0.94
N LEU A 63 -2.17 10.52 -1.34
CA LEU A 63 -3.37 10.21 -2.13
C LEU A 63 -4.60 9.90 -1.27
N LEU A 64 -4.44 9.39 -0.06
CA LEU A 64 -5.55 9.05 0.84
C LEU A 64 -6.59 10.17 1.02
N PRO A 65 -6.22 11.45 1.21
CA PRO A 65 -7.19 12.54 1.27
C PRO A 65 -8.04 12.67 0.00
N GLN A 66 -7.44 12.42 -1.16
CA GLN A 66 -8.13 12.46 -2.46
C GLN A 66 -9.01 11.22 -2.65
N MET A 67 -8.52 10.03 -2.30
CA MET A 67 -9.31 8.79 -2.34
C MET A 67 -10.57 8.88 -1.46
N ASN A 68 -10.47 9.56 -0.31
CA ASN A 68 -11.60 9.76 0.59
C ASN A 68 -12.49 10.96 0.18
N GLY A 69 -11.98 11.87 -0.65
CA GLY A 69 -12.68 13.04 -1.18
C GLY A 69 -13.36 12.83 -2.55
N GLN A 70 -12.97 11.79 -3.31
CA GLN A 70 -13.57 11.44 -4.61
C GLN A 70 -15.01 10.90 -4.52
N ALA A 71 -15.65 10.90 -3.35
CA ALA A 71 -17.09 10.68 -3.22
C ALA A 71 -17.94 11.95 -3.50
N ALA A 72 -17.32 13.13 -3.69
CA ALA A 72 -18.05 14.41 -3.78
C ALA A 72 -17.96 15.16 -5.11
N ASP A 73 -17.10 14.75 -6.05
CA ASP A 73 -16.99 15.38 -7.36
C ASP A 73 -17.11 14.34 -8.48
N SER A 74 -18.35 13.92 -8.70
CA SER A 74 -18.81 13.38 -9.98
C SER A 74 -20.10 14.12 -10.30
N SER A 75 -19.97 15.43 -10.51
CA SER A 75 -20.95 16.22 -11.23
C SER A 75 -20.35 16.58 -12.59
N CYS A 76 -21.13 16.35 -13.62
CA CYS A 76 -20.77 16.38 -15.03
C CYS A 76 -20.27 17.74 -15.50
N GLU A 77 -19.27 17.74 -16.38
CA GLU A 77 -19.24 18.60 -17.56
C GLU A 77 -18.82 17.78 -18.79
#